data_AF-A0A800KPR6-F1
#
_entry.id   AF-A0A800KPR6-F1
#
_cell.length_a   1.000
_cell.length_b   1.000
_cell.length_c   1.000
_cell.angle_alpha   90.00
_cell.angle_beta   90.00
_cell.angle_gamma   90.00
#
_symmetry.space_group_name_H-M   'P 1'
#
loop_
_entity.id
_entity.type
_entity.pdbx_description
1 polymer ?
#
loop_
_entity_poly.entity_id
_entity_poly.type
_entity_poly.pdbx_seq_one_letter_code
_entity_poly.pdbx_strand_id
1 'polypeptide(L)' 'MDEKATILVSSLSTLVFLIATCGSDPTPAPQINRVSFTAMDYGFRGLQFIPSGMTEMVMTNTGRELHHQ' A
#
# COMPACT_ATOMS: atom_id res chain seq x y z
N MET A 1 -46.11 -20.27 -19.43
CA MET A 1 -45.03 -20.06 -18.43
C MET A 1 -45.63 -19.23 -17.31
N ASP A 2 -45.43 -19.66 -16.06
CA ASP A 2 -46.04 -19.06 -14.87
C ASP A 2 -45.44 -17.67 -14.59
N GLU A 3 -46.29 -16.64 -14.54
CA GLU A 3 -45.92 -15.24 -14.29
C GLU A 3 -45.10 -15.07 -13.00
N LYS A 4 -45.37 -15.88 -11.97
CA LYS A 4 -44.64 -15.87 -10.70
C LYS A 4 -43.22 -16.40 -10.89
N ALA A 5 -43.05 -17.40 -11.75
CA ALA A 5 -41.73 -17.94 -12.08
C ALA A 5 -40.87 -16.90 -12.82
N THR A 6 -41.47 -16.10 -13.71
CA THR A 6 -40.77 -15.02 -14.42
C THR A 6 -40.32 -13.90 -13.49
N ILE A 7 -41.16 -13.49 -12.54
CA ILE A 7 -40.83 -12.44 -11.55
C ILE A 7 -39.72 -12.90 -10.60
N LEU A 8 -39.77 -14.16 -10.14
CA LEU A 8 -38.76 -14.74 -9.26
C LEU A 8 -37.38 -14.83 -9.95
N VAL A 9 -37.35 -15.30 -11.19
CA VAL A 9 -36.10 -15.40 -11.97
C VAL A 9 -35.52 -14.01 -12.21
N SER A 10 -36.33 -13.03 -12.60
CA SER A 10 -35.85 -11.66 -12.82
C SER A 10 -35.29 -11.04 -11.54
N SER A 11 -35.99 -11.19 -10.41
CA SER A 11 -35.57 -10.61 -9.13
C SER A 11 -34.26 -11.24 -8.63
N LEU A 12 -34.12 -12.56 -8.80
CA LEU A 12 -32.92 -13.28 -8.44
C LEU A 12 -31.73 -12.87 -9.31
N SER A 13 -31.93 -12.72 -10.62
CA SER A 13 -30.89 -12.22 -11.52
C SER A 13 -30.44 -10.81 -11.15
N THR A 14 -31.36 -9.89 -10.88
CA THR A 14 -31.03 -8.52 -10.46
C THR A 14 -30.24 -8.50 -9.15
N LEU A 15 -30.64 -9.32 -8.17
CA LEU A 15 -29.94 -9.43 -6.90
C LEU A 15 -28.50 -9.95 -7.08
N VAL A 16 -28.30 -10.95 -7.94
CA VAL A 16 -26.97 -11.50 -8.27
C VAL A 16 -26.07 -10.46 -8.93
N PHE A 17 -26.61 -9.62 -9.83
CA PHE A 17 -25.83 -8.53 -10.43
C PHE A 17 -25.43 -7.46 -9.40
N LEU A 18 -26.33 -7.12 -8.46
CA LEU A 18 -26.06 -6.11 -7.42
C LEU A 18 -24.97 -6.55 -6.44
N ILE A 19 -24.93 -7.84 -6.04
CA ILE A 19 -23.85 -8.36 -5.19
C ILE A 19 -22.52 -8.50 -5.94
N ALA A 20 -22.54 -8.83 -7.24
CA ALA A 20 -21.33 -8.95 -8.04
C ALA A 20 -20.65 -7.59 -8.32
N THR A 21 -21.42 -6.51 -8.45
CA THR A 21 -20.88 -5.15 -8.62
C THR A 21 -20.45 -4.48 -7.31
N CYS A 22 -20.73 -5.10 -6.15
CA CYS A 22 -20.32 -4.61 -4.84
C CYS A 22 -18.97 -5.22 -4.40
N GLY A 23 -18.12 -5.56 -5.37
CA GLY A 23 -16.72 -5.89 -5.10
C GLY A 23 -16.02 -4.62 -4.62
N SER A 24 -15.59 -4.61 -3.37
CA SER A 24 -14.85 -3.51 -2.76
C SER A 24 -13.62 -3.17 -3.61
N ASP A 25 -13.50 -1.91 -4.02
CA ASP A 25 -12.26 -1.41 -4.61
C ASP A 25 -11.08 -1.82 -3.71
N PRO A 26 -9.99 -2.35 -4.28
CA PRO A 26 -8.85 -2.72 -3.48
C PRO A 26 -8.33 -1.48 -2.77
N THR A 27 -8.28 -1.51 -1.43
CA THR A 27 -7.59 -0.48 -0.66
C THR A 27 -6.14 -0.41 -1.16
N PRO A 28 -5.66 0.75 -1.63
CA PRO A 28 -4.27 0.88 -2.05
C PRO A 28 -3.36 0.48 -0.90
N ALA A 29 -2.33 -0.32 -1.19
CA ALA A 29 -1.29 -0.58 -0.21
C ALA A 29 -0.65 0.75 0.24
N PRO A 30 -0.29 0.89 1.52
CA PRO A 30 0.41 2.09 1.98
C PRO A 30 1.67 2.32 1.13
N GLN A 31 1.85 3.54 0.63
CA GLN A 31 3.10 3.89 -0.03
C GLN A 31 4.22 3.96 1.01
N ILE A 32 5.32 3.25 0.74
CA ILE A 32 6.51 3.28 1.58
C ILE A 32 7.45 4.32 1.00
N ASN A 33 7.74 5.36 1.78
CA ASN A 33 8.80 6.32 1.45
C ASN A 33 10.15 5.61 1.52
N ARG A 34 11.10 5.99 0.67
CA ARG A 34 12.47 5.49 0.75
C ARG A 34 13.45 6.65 0.86
N VAL A 35 14.27 6.64 1.91
CA VAL A 35 15.27 7.68 2.16
C VAL A 35 16.64 7.05 2.36
N SER A 36 17.67 7.71 1.83
CA SER A 36 19.05 7.23 1.88
C SER A 36 19.94 8.15 2.68
N PHE A 37 20.78 7.55 3.52
CA PHE A 37 21.81 8.23 4.30
C PHE A 37 23.17 7.60 4.04
N THR A 38 24.19 8.43 4.05
CA THR A 38 25.60 8.01 3.99
C THR A 38 26.24 8.26 5.34
N ALA A 39 26.75 7.21 5.96
CA ALA A 39 27.70 7.27 7.06
C ALA A 39 29.11 7.50 6.48
N MET A 40 29.81 8.47 7.02
CA MET A 40 31.20 8.83 6.70
C MET A 40 31.98 8.94 8.02
N ASP A 41 33.32 8.95 7.95
CA ASP A 41 34.14 9.05 9.17
C ASP A 41 33.69 10.26 10.02
N TYR A 42 33.13 9.97 11.20
CA TYR A 42 32.62 10.93 12.18
C TYR A 42 31.42 11.77 11.72
N GLY A 43 30.60 11.29 10.79
CA GLY A 43 29.42 12.04 10.36
C GLY A 43 28.41 11.31 9.49
N PHE A 44 27.28 11.98 9.23
CA PHE A 44 26.20 11.49 8.38
C PHE A 44 25.80 12.55 7.36
N ARG A 45 25.41 12.10 6.15
CA ARG A 45 24.86 12.95 5.09
C ARG A 45 23.56 12.35 4.57
N GLY A 46 22.53 13.17 4.41
CA GLY A 46 21.23 12.76 3.89
C GLY A 46 20.23 13.91 3.92
N LEU A 47 18.94 13.58 3.81
CA LEU A 47 17.86 14.57 3.88
C LEU A 47 17.76 15.17 5.28
N GLN A 48 17.46 16.47 5.33
CA GLN A 48 17.22 17.20 6.59
C GLN A 48 15.85 16.88 7.20
N PHE A 49 14.89 16.48 6.36
CA PHE A 49 13.51 16.17 6.76
C PHE A 49 13.09 14.84 6.16
N ILE A 50 12.33 14.06 6.92
CA ILE A 50 11.77 12.77 6.50
C ILE A 50 10.27 12.96 6.24
N PRO A 51 9.74 12.55 5.08
CA PRO A 51 8.31 12.61 4.82
C PRO A 51 7.51 11.79 5.83
N SER A 52 6.30 12.25 6.16
CA SER A 52 5.40 11.50 7.02
C SER A 52 4.97 10.17 6.38
N GLY A 53 4.74 9.16 7.21
CA GLY A 53 4.26 7.84 6.79
C GLY A 53 5.31 6.75 6.94
N MET A 54 4.97 5.54 6.49
CA MET A 54 5.88 4.40 6.51
C MET A 54 7.10 4.70 5.65
N THR A 55 8.29 4.54 6.23
CA THR A 55 9.55 4.91 5.58
C THR A 55 10.57 3.79 5.74
N GLU A 56 11.11 3.32 4.61
CA GLU A 56 12.33 2.53 4.56
C GLU A 56 13.53 3.48 4.63
N MET A 57 14.38 3.32 5.64
CA MET A 57 15.65 4.04 5.76
C MET A 57 16.79 3.14 5.33
N VAL A 58 17.53 3.58 4.30
CA VAL A 58 18.71 2.89 3.79
C VAL A 58 19.95 3.65 4.23
N MET A 59 20.84 2.98 4.96
CA MET A 59 22.12 3.55 5.37
C MET A 59 23.27 2.84 4.67
N THR A 60 24.20 3.60 4.09
CA THR A 60 25.45 3.09 3.52
C THR A 60 26.61 3.65 4.28
N ASN A 61 27.46 2.79 4.83
CA ASN A 61 28.72 3.21 5.42
C ASN A 61 29.80 3.30 4.33
N THR A 62 30.35 4.49 4.15
CA THR A 62 31.47 4.78 3.25
C THR A 62 32.75 5.14 4.00
N GLY A 63 32.65 5.34 5.31
CA GLY A 63 33.79 5.54 6.21
C GLY A 63 34.46 4.24 6.61
N ARG A 64 35.61 4.36 7.26
CA ARG A 64 36.32 3.28 7.94
C ARG A 64 35.76 3.03 9.33
N GLU A 65 35.19 4.05 9.96
CA GLU A 65 34.58 3.91 11.27
C GLU A 65 33.27 3.11 11.16
N LEU A 66 33.08 2.14 12.05
CA LEU A 66 31.84 1.37 12.12
C LEU A 66 30.78 2.20 12.85
N HIS A 67 29.57 2.28 12.29
CA HIS A 67 28.47 3.08 12.86
C HIS A 67 27.31 2.21 13.36
N HIS A 68 27.50 0.90 13.42
CA HIS A 68 26.57 -0.06 14.01
C HIS A 68 27.27 -0.84 15.13
N GLN A 69 26.50 -1.32 16.10
CA GLN A 69 26.93 -2.27 17.13
C GLN A 69 26.08 -3.52 17.05
#